data_AF-U1MTB0-F1
#
_entry.id   AF-U1MTB0-F1
#
_cell.length_a   1.000
_cell.length_b   1.000
_cell.length_c   1.000
_cell.angle_alpha   90.00
_cell.angle_beta   90.00
_cell.angle_gamma   90.00
#
_symmetry.space_group_name_H-M   'P 1'
#
loop_
_entity.id
_entity.type
_entity.pdbx_description
1 polymer ?
#
loop_
_entity_poly.entity_id
_entity_poly.type
_entity_poly.pdbx_seq_one_letter_code
_entity_poly.pdbx_strand_id
1 'polypeptide(L)'
;MTTTTAATASGSGARVRVQRFGTFLSGMIMPNIPALIAWGIVTALFIADGPFPNEGLASIVGPTIHYLLPILIAATGGRMVYEARGAVVGAFATLGVIAGSDWLIAQFNAANPPAEGQGELGQVHMFIGAMIMGPLAAWVMKKLDALWEGKVKAGFEMLVNMFSAGIVAFILGIAGFYLLAPVVNWIMDVIGGAVGWLVSTGLLPLASILIEPAKVFFLNNAINHGVLTPLGISEAAEQGKSILFLLEANPGPGLGVLLAFTFFGVGAARATAPGAAVIQFLGGIHEVYFPYVLMKPALLLAVIAGGMTGVATNALFATGLRAPASPGSIFAIVAQTATDSYLGVVLSVVLSAAVSFAVGALILRLSRKRDLEREAAGDDALGAAVAQTQANKGKSSEALAGLAAAGAASGSAAAAPSATDGRAAVSAEPIRSIVFACDAGMGSSAMGASVLRNKIKKAGIEGVDVKNVAIAALGTDVDLVITQQELTERARQRTPGATHVSVDNFMNSPKYDEVVEMVQRANRDGSDTTA
;
A
#
# COMPACT_ATOMS: atom_id res chain seq x y z
N MET A 1 4.20 -48.98 -8.93
CA MET A 1 4.00 -47.56 -9.28
C MET A 1 3.84 -46.79 -7.99
N THR A 2 4.88 -46.08 -7.56
CA THR A 2 4.87 -45.22 -6.37
C THR A 2 5.05 -43.79 -6.86
N THR A 3 3.94 -43.05 -6.92
CA THR A 3 3.92 -41.63 -7.24
C THR A 3 4.54 -40.86 -6.09
N THR A 4 5.78 -40.39 -6.30
CA THR A 4 6.44 -39.49 -5.37
C THR A 4 5.92 -38.08 -5.64
N THR A 5 5.07 -37.58 -4.75
CA THR A 5 4.62 -36.19 -4.75
C THR A 5 5.84 -35.30 -4.53
N ALA A 6 6.24 -34.56 -5.55
CA ALA A 6 7.31 -33.57 -5.45
C ALA A 6 6.90 -32.49 -4.44
N ALA A 7 7.63 -32.38 -3.34
CA ALA A 7 7.50 -31.30 -2.38
C ALA A 7 7.77 -29.97 -3.07
N THR A 8 6.82 -29.04 -2.98
CA THR A 8 6.96 -27.67 -3.44
C THR A 8 8.07 -26.98 -2.66
N ALA A 9 9.10 -26.52 -3.36
CA ALA A 9 10.20 -25.77 -2.77
C ALA A 9 9.67 -24.47 -2.13
N SER A 10 9.79 -24.38 -0.80
CA SER A 10 9.52 -23.16 -0.04
C SER A 10 10.45 -22.04 -0.52
N GLY A 11 9.89 -20.94 -1.04
CA GLY A 11 10.67 -19.77 -1.45
C GLY A 11 11.55 -19.25 -0.30
N SER A 12 12.81 -18.98 -0.62
CA SER A 12 13.88 -18.61 0.32
C SER A 12 13.45 -17.60 1.41
N GLY A 13 13.77 -17.90 2.68
CA GLY A 13 13.40 -17.06 3.83
C GLY A 13 13.98 -15.63 3.84
N ALA A 14 14.90 -15.30 2.93
CA ALA A 14 15.39 -13.94 2.73
C ALA A 14 14.35 -13.07 2.00
N ARG A 15 13.77 -13.57 0.90
CA ARG A 15 12.75 -12.85 0.13
C ARG A 15 11.52 -12.50 0.97
N VAL A 16 11.03 -13.47 1.75
CA VAL A 16 9.87 -13.28 2.65
C VAL A 16 10.16 -12.21 3.70
N ARG A 17 11.39 -12.14 4.22
CA ARG A 17 11.80 -11.08 5.18
C ARG A 17 11.79 -9.69 4.53
N VAL A 18 12.34 -9.55 3.32
CA VAL A 18 12.33 -8.26 2.59
C VAL A 18 10.89 -7.85 2.26
N GLN A 19 10.03 -8.77 1.86
CA GLN A 19 8.62 -8.49 1.60
C GLN A 19 7.89 -8.02 2.86
N ARG A 20 8.04 -8.73 3.99
CA ARG A 20 7.45 -8.32 5.28
C ARG A 20 7.93 -6.93 5.70
N PHE A 21 9.22 -6.66 5.52
CA PHE A 21 9.80 -5.35 5.77
C PHE A 21 9.17 -4.27 4.87
N GLY A 22 9.06 -4.52 3.57
CA GLY A 22 8.40 -3.61 2.62
C GLY A 22 6.92 -3.37 2.95
N THR A 23 6.17 -4.42 3.31
CA THR A 23 4.77 -4.29 3.74
C THR A 23 4.65 -3.45 5.01
N PHE A 24 5.59 -3.60 5.95
CA PHE A 24 5.64 -2.79 7.15
C PHE A 24 5.87 -1.31 6.81
N LEU A 25 6.86 -1.00 5.96
CA LEU A 25 7.13 0.37 5.51
C LEU A 25 5.95 1.01 4.77
N SER A 26 5.30 0.27 3.85
CA SER A 26 4.09 0.77 3.19
C SER A 26 2.96 1.02 4.18
N GLY A 27 2.82 0.17 5.21
CA GLY A 27 1.86 0.39 6.29
C GLY A 27 2.09 1.69 7.05
N MET A 28 3.32 2.20 7.07
CA MET A 28 3.66 3.49 7.68
C MET A 28 3.36 4.69 6.77
N ILE A 29 3.43 4.54 5.44
CA ILE A 29 3.21 5.64 4.50
C ILE A 29 1.78 5.72 4.00
N MET A 30 1.17 4.59 3.60
CA MET A 30 -0.13 4.57 2.93
C MET A 30 -1.24 5.30 3.70
N PRO A 31 -1.38 5.14 5.03
CA PRO A 31 -2.39 5.87 5.80
C PRO A 31 -2.17 7.40 5.81
N ASN A 32 -0.93 7.85 5.52
CA ASN A 32 -0.53 9.26 5.52
C ASN A 32 -0.53 9.90 4.12
N ILE A 33 -0.87 9.14 3.07
CA ILE A 33 -1.00 9.66 1.70
C ILE A 33 -1.96 10.85 1.59
N PRO A 34 -3.10 10.92 2.30
CA PRO A 34 -3.94 12.12 2.26
C PRO A 34 -3.20 13.40 2.66
N ALA A 35 -2.30 13.33 3.66
CA ALA A 35 -1.49 14.47 4.07
C ALA A 35 -0.43 14.84 3.01
N LEU A 36 0.19 13.84 2.36
CA LEU A 36 1.11 14.06 1.24
C LEU A 36 0.42 14.71 0.04
N ILE A 37 -0.81 14.29 -0.28
CA ILE A 37 -1.62 14.88 -1.34
C ILE A 37 -1.97 16.33 -1.00
N ALA A 38 -2.46 16.58 0.23
CA ALA A 38 -2.78 17.94 0.67
C ALA A 38 -1.57 18.87 0.59
N TRP A 39 -0.41 18.41 1.06
CA TRP A 39 0.86 19.12 0.93
C TRP A 39 1.22 19.41 -0.53
N GLY A 40 1.12 18.40 -1.42
CA GLY A 40 1.39 18.56 -2.85
C GLY A 40 0.46 19.57 -3.52
N ILE A 41 -0.83 19.59 -3.16
CA ILE A 41 -1.80 20.57 -3.67
C ILE A 41 -1.44 21.99 -3.22
N VAL A 42 -1.17 22.19 -1.93
CA VAL A 42 -0.79 23.51 -1.40
C VAL A 42 0.48 24.01 -2.09
N THR A 43 1.48 23.13 -2.22
CA THR A 43 2.74 23.43 -2.91
C THR A 43 2.49 23.77 -4.38
N ALA A 44 1.63 23.02 -5.08
CA ALA A 44 1.35 23.24 -6.49
C ALA A 44 0.61 24.55 -6.78
N LEU A 45 -0.24 25.01 -5.85
CA LEU A 45 -1.12 26.16 -6.08
C LEU A 45 -0.54 27.49 -5.58
N PHE A 46 0.03 27.49 -4.37
CA PHE A 46 0.22 28.72 -3.59
C PHE A 46 1.67 29.18 -3.44
N ILE A 47 2.66 28.38 -3.82
CA ILE A 47 4.06 28.86 -3.83
C ILE A 47 4.26 29.96 -4.89
N ALA A 48 5.39 30.65 -4.85
CA ALA A 48 5.70 31.75 -5.76
C ALA A 48 5.57 31.36 -7.25
N ASP A 49 5.99 30.13 -7.59
CA ASP A 49 5.92 29.57 -8.95
C ASP A 49 4.58 28.91 -9.27
N GLY A 50 3.63 28.92 -8.32
CA GLY A 50 2.29 28.37 -8.50
C GLY A 50 1.40 29.26 -9.36
N PRO A 51 0.28 28.71 -9.89
CA PRO A 51 -0.70 29.49 -10.65
C PRO A 51 -1.48 30.50 -9.80
N PHE A 52 -1.52 30.33 -8.47
CA PHE A 52 -2.22 31.21 -7.54
C PHE A 52 -1.33 31.56 -6.34
N PRO A 53 -0.20 32.27 -6.55
CA PRO A 53 0.79 32.49 -5.50
C PRO A 53 0.19 33.26 -4.32
N ASN A 54 0.41 32.74 -3.11
CA ASN A 54 -0.06 33.35 -1.85
C ASN A 54 0.90 33.00 -0.71
N GLU A 55 1.69 33.98 -0.27
CA GLU A 55 2.72 33.78 0.76
C GLU A 55 2.16 33.23 2.09
N GLY A 56 0.99 33.71 2.51
CA GLY A 56 0.34 33.25 3.73
C GLY A 56 -0.03 31.78 3.68
N LEU A 57 -0.62 31.31 2.57
CA LEU A 57 -0.96 29.90 2.37
C LEU A 57 0.28 29.04 2.08
N ALA A 58 1.28 29.57 1.37
CA ALA A 58 2.53 28.89 1.10
C ALA A 58 3.31 28.56 2.38
N SER A 59 3.15 29.36 3.44
CA SER A 59 3.79 29.13 4.74
C SER A 59 3.45 27.78 5.38
N ILE A 60 2.39 27.09 4.92
CA ILE A 60 1.98 25.75 5.38
C ILE A 60 2.95 24.67 4.85
N VAL A 61 3.58 24.89 3.70
CA VAL A 61 4.39 23.88 2.98
C VAL A 61 5.55 23.39 3.85
N GLY A 62 6.37 24.30 4.37
CA GLY A 62 7.58 24.00 5.15
C GLY A 62 7.30 23.21 6.44
N PRO A 63 6.43 23.69 7.35
CA PRO A 63 6.10 22.95 8.56
C PRO A 63 5.47 21.58 8.30
N THR A 64 4.71 21.46 7.21
CA THR A 64 4.06 20.20 6.84
C THR A 64 5.09 19.14 6.45
N ILE A 65 6.02 19.47 5.56
CA ILE A 65 7.06 18.53 5.10
C ILE A 65 8.09 18.23 6.18
N HIS A 66 8.49 19.25 6.95
CA HIS A 66 9.56 19.11 7.92
C HIS A 66 9.12 18.46 9.24
N TYR A 67 7.92 18.80 9.73
CA TYR A 67 7.42 18.29 11.00
C TYR A 67 6.26 17.32 10.83
N LEU A 68 5.14 17.76 10.22
CA LEU A 68 3.89 17.01 10.25
C LEU A 68 4.04 15.62 9.62
N LEU A 69 4.59 15.54 8.41
CA LEU A 69 4.67 14.30 7.65
C LEU A 69 5.57 13.25 8.32
N PRO A 70 6.83 13.57 8.74
CA PRO A 70 7.63 12.63 9.52
C PRO A 70 6.96 12.18 10.82
N ILE A 71 6.34 13.10 11.56
CA ILE A 71 5.67 12.78 12.83
C ILE A 71 4.48 11.83 12.61
N LEU A 72 3.67 12.05 11.57
CA LEU A 72 2.56 11.17 11.21
C LEU A 72 3.02 9.76 10.83
N ILE A 73 4.13 9.66 10.07
CA ILE A 73 4.75 8.38 9.72
C ILE A 73 5.25 7.67 10.97
N ALA A 74 5.94 8.36 11.87
CA ALA A 74 6.40 7.80 13.13
C ALA A 74 5.25 7.36 14.04
N ALA A 75 4.19 8.16 14.14
CA ALA A 75 2.99 7.83 14.89
C ALA A 75 2.30 6.58 14.32
N THR A 76 2.24 6.45 13.00
CA THR A 76 1.68 5.28 12.32
C THR A 76 2.52 4.03 12.58
N GLY A 77 3.84 4.11 12.40
CA GLY A 77 4.75 2.99 12.69
C GLY A 77 4.75 2.60 14.16
N GLY A 78 4.70 3.59 15.06
CA GLY A 78 4.58 3.36 16.48
C GLY A 78 3.26 2.65 16.84
N ARG A 79 2.16 3.04 16.19
CA ARG A 79 0.86 2.36 16.34
C ARG A 79 0.90 0.92 15.90
N MET A 80 1.55 0.63 14.77
CA MET A 80 1.67 -0.73 14.24
C MET A 80 2.44 -1.68 15.19
N VAL A 81 3.28 -1.14 16.09
CA VAL A 81 4.05 -1.93 17.06
C VAL A 81 3.39 -2.01 18.43
N TYR A 82 2.83 -0.88 18.90
CA TYR A 82 2.29 -0.76 20.26
C TYR A 82 1.12 0.23 20.39
N GLU A 83 0.21 0.21 19.43
CA GLU A 83 -1.07 0.93 19.44
C GLU A 83 -0.95 2.43 19.78
N ALA A 84 -1.95 3.01 20.44
CA ALA A 84 -1.98 4.44 20.74
C ALA A 84 -0.77 4.91 21.58
N ARG A 85 -0.28 4.10 22.51
CA ARG A 85 0.90 4.43 23.33
C ARG A 85 2.15 4.52 22.47
N GLY A 86 2.39 3.51 21.62
CA GLY A 86 3.49 3.50 20.67
C GLY A 86 3.44 4.67 19.71
N ALA A 87 2.24 5.05 19.25
CA ALA A 87 2.04 6.20 18.37
C ALA A 87 2.52 7.52 19.00
N VAL A 88 2.12 7.79 20.24
CA VAL A 88 2.47 9.04 20.94
C VAL A 88 3.96 9.09 21.27
N VAL A 89 4.52 8.00 21.80
CA VAL A 89 5.95 7.94 22.16
C VAL A 89 6.82 8.06 20.91
N GLY A 90 6.47 7.36 19.83
CA GLY A 90 7.18 7.43 18.55
C GLY A 90 7.11 8.81 17.90
N ALA A 91 5.95 9.46 17.94
CA ALA A 91 5.77 10.84 17.44
C ALA A 91 6.71 11.82 18.16
N PHE A 92 6.73 11.80 19.50
CA PHE A 92 7.58 12.70 20.28
C PHE A 92 9.06 12.38 20.10
N ALA A 93 9.46 11.10 20.14
CA ALA A 93 10.86 10.71 19.94
C ALA A 93 11.40 11.16 18.58
N THR A 94 10.55 11.20 17.55
CA THR A 94 10.89 11.66 16.20
C THR A 94 11.17 13.17 16.15
N LEU A 95 10.54 13.99 17.01
CA LEU A 95 10.92 15.40 17.13
C LEU A 95 12.38 15.58 17.55
N GLY A 96 12.89 14.68 18.41
CA GLY A 96 14.31 14.65 18.77
C GLY A 96 15.21 14.39 17.55
N VAL A 97 14.79 13.50 16.65
CA VAL A 97 15.52 13.20 15.41
C VAL A 97 15.51 14.41 14.46
N ILE A 98 14.36 15.06 14.28
CA ILE A 98 14.23 16.27 13.46
C ILE A 98 15.13 17.39 14.01
N ALA A 99 14.98 17.70 15.30
CA ALA A 99 15.78 18.74 15.95
C ALA A 99 17.28 18.45 15.92
N GLY A 100 17.67 17.18 16.04
CA GLY A 100 19.07 16.76 15.90
C GLY A 100 19.60 17.00 14.48
N SER A 101 18.78 16.76 13.46
CA SER A 101 19.10 17.07 12.07
C SER A 101 19.33 18.56 11.88
N ASP A 102 18.37 19.36 12.32
CA ASP A 102 18.41 20.82 12.17
C ASP A 102 19.65 21.40 12.87
N TRP A 103 19.98 20.87 14.05
CA TRP A 103 21.17 21.26 14.79
C TRP A 103 22.48 20.88 14.08
N LEU A 104 22.55 19.72 13.42
CA LEU A 104 23.71 19.31 12.63
C LEU A 104 23.88 20.20 11.38
N ILE A 105 22.80 20.46 10.66
CA ILE A 105 22.81 21.32 9.47
C ILE A 105 23.20 22.75 9.85
N ALA A 106 22.65 23.30 10.94
CA ALA A 106 23.02 24.62 11.43
C ALA A 106 24.54 24.72 11.75
N GLN A 107 25.12 23.68 12.35
CA GLN A 107 26.58 23.64 12.58
C GLN A 107 27.37 23.53 11.28
N PHE A 108 26.89 22.74 10.32
CA PHE A 108 27.53 22.62 9.02
C PHE A 108 27.55 23.96 8.29
N ASN A 109 26.42 24.67 8.25
CA ASN A 109 26.31 26.00 7.62
C ASN A 109 27.18 27.04 8.34
N ALA A 110 27.24 27.00 9.68
CA ALA A 110 28.11 27.88 10.44
C ALA A 110 29.60 27.62 10.18
N ALA A 111 29.99 26.36 9.96
CA ALA A 111 31.37 25.98 9.64
C ALA A 111 31.73 26.20 8.16
N ASN A 112 30.74 26.16 7.27
CA ASN A 112 30.88 26.28 5.82
C ASN A 112 29.93 27.36 5.29
N PRO A 113 30.19 28.65 5.59
CA PRO A 113 29.35 29.73 5.10
C PRO A 113 29.32 29.68 3.56
N PRO A 114 28.13 29.80 2.95
CA PRO A 114 28.01 29.70 1.51
C PRO A 114 28.77 30.82 0.81
N ALA A 115 29.34 30.52 -0.36
CA ALA A 115 29.96 31.53 -1.21
C ALA A 115 28.93 32.59 -1.62
N GLU A 116 29.39 33.79 -1.98
CA GLU A 116 28.52 34.90 -2.38
C GLU A 116 27.59 34.48 -3.54
N GLY A 117 26.27 34.50 -3.29
CA GLY A 117 25.25 34.05 -4.25
C GLY A 117 24.82 32.59 -4.14
N GLN A 118 25.34 31.81 -3.19
CA GLN A 118 24.88 30.46 -2.87
C GLN A 118 24.00 30.46 -1.60
N GLY A 119 23.00 29.59 -1.55
CA GLY A 119 22.17 29.39 -0.37
C GLY A 119 22.87 28.51 0.67
N GLU A 120 22.46 28.64 1.94
CA GLU A 120 22.83 27.68 2.99
C GLU A 120 22.29 26.28 2.68
N LEU A 121 22.88 25.25 3.28
CA LEU A 121 22.34 23.89 3.18
C LEU A 121 20.95 23.86 3.80
N GLY A 122 19.98 23.35 3.04
CA GLY A 122 18.59 23.22 3.45
C GLY A 122 18.39 22.18 4.56
N GLN A 123 17.17 22.11 5.07
CA GLN A 123 16.79 21.13 6.08
C GLN A 123 16.70 19.73 5.49
N VAL A 124 17.15 18.73 6.26
CA VAL A 124 16.93 17.32 5.92
C VAL A 124 15.63 16.85 6.55
N HIS A 125 14.64 16.53 5.73
CA HIS A 125 13.34 16.05 6.20
C HIS A 125 13.44 14.59 6.69
N MET A 126 13.20 14.36 7.98
CA MET A 126 13.51 13.09 8.65
C MET A 126 12.49 11.96 8.42
N PHE A 127 12.13 11.69 7.16
CA PHE A 127 11.26 10.58 6.77
C PHE A 127 11.84 9.21 7.15
N ILE A 128 13.11 8.95 6.79
CA ILE A 128 13.81 7.71 7.17
C ILE A 128 14.00 7.64 8.68
N GLY A 129 14.35 8.77 9.30
CA GLY A 129 14.46 8.90 10.75
C GLY A 129 13.16 8.53 11.47
N ALA A 130 12.02 9.00 10.99
CA ALA A 130 10.69 8.66 11.48
C ALA A 130 10.36 7.17 11.29
N MET A 131 10.73 6.59 10.14
CA MET A 131 10.52 5.17 9.86
C MET A 131 11.28 4.25 10.80
N ILE A 132 12.43 4.69 11.29
CA ILE A 132 13.24 3.96 12.27
C ILE A 132 12.73 4.24 13.69
N MET A 133 12.62 5.52 14.05
CA MET A 133 12.35 5.95 15.42
C MET A 133 10.95 5.56 15.89
N GLY A 134 9.91 5.72 15.08
CA GLY A 134 8.53 5.42 15.47
C GLY A 134 8.34 3.98 15.98
N PRO A 135 8.63 2.96 15.14
CA PRO A 135 8.58 1.55 15.53
C PRO A 135 9.53 1.19 16.68
N LEU A 136 10.76 1.72 16.66
CA LEU A 136 11.75 1.46 17.72
C LEU A 136 11.27 1.97 19.08
N ALA A 137 10.75 3.20 19.11
CA ALA A 137 10.27 3.81 20.34
C ALA A 137 9.05 3.07 20.91
N ALA A 138 8.13 2.67 20.04
CA ALA A 138 7.01 1.82 20.42
C ALA A 138 7.45 0.44 20.92
N TRP A 139 8.48 -0.16 20.32
CA TRP A 139 9.03 -1.44 20.78
C TRP A 139 9.68 -1.32 22.17
N VAL A 140 10.47 -0.26 22.41
CA VAL A 140 11.04 0.03 23.73
C VAL A 140 9.93 0.23 24.76
N MET A 141 8.89 0.99 24.41
CA MET A 141 7.74 1.22 25.28
C MET A 141 7.02 -0.09 25.62
N LYS A 142 6.78 -0.95 24.62
CA LYS A 142 6.18 -2.27 24.80
C LYS A 142 6.98 -3.15 25.75
N LYS A 143 8.31 -3.12 25.65
CA LYS A 143 9.20 -3.87 26.54
C LYS A 143 9.20 -3.32 27.96
N LEU A 144 9.15 -1.99 28.12
CA LEU A 144 9.07 -1.38 29.44
C LEU A 144 7.76 -1.70 30.14
N ASP A 145 6.62 -1.57 29.46
CA ASP A 145 5.31 -1.88 30.05
C ASP A 145 5.24 -3.35 30.49
N ALA A 146 5.79 -4.28 29.70
CA ALA A 146 5.86 -5.70 30.05
C ALA A 146 6.68 -5.98 31.34
N LEU A 147 7.62 -5.10 31.71
CA LEU A 147 8.37 -5.26 32.96
C LEU A 147 7.54 -4.91 34.19
N TRP A 148 6.52 -4.05 34.04
CA TRP A 148 5.73 -3.47 35.12
C TRP A 148 4.31 -4.06 35.20
N GLU A 149 3.95 -4.88 34.21
CA GLU A 149 2.70 -5.63 34.18
C GLU A 149 2.51 -6.45 35.47
N GLY A 150 1.34 -6.29 36.11
CA GLY A 150 0.99 -6.95 37.37
C GLY A 150 1.76 -6.48 38.61
N LYS A 151 2.68 -5.51 38.49
CA LYS A 151 3.46 -4.97 39.61
C LYS A 151 2.97 -3.62 40.13
N VAL A 152 2.15 -2.94 39.34
CA VAL A 152 1.59 -1.63 39.71
C VAL A 152 0.35 -1.83 40.58
N LYS A 153 0.28 -1.11 41.70
CA LYS A 153 -0.91 -1.13 42.56
C LYS A 153 -2.10 -0.51 41.84
N ALA A 154 -3.28 -1.10 42.04
CA ALA A 154 -4.53 -0.57 41.53
C ALA A 154 -4.70 0.92 41.90
N GLY A 155 -5.12 1.73 40.93
CA GLY A 155 -5.26 3.20 41.07
C GLY A 155 -4.01 4.01 40.71
N PHE A 156 -2.81 3.40 40.73
CA PHE A 156 -1.57 4.06 40.26
C PHE A 156 -1.24 3.77 38.80
N GLU A 157 -1.92 2.82 38.18
CA GLU A 157 -1.69 2.38 36.79
C GLU A 157 -1.68 3.53 35.79
N MET A 158 -2.68 4.42 35.85
CA MET A 158 -2.75 5.54 34.92
C MET A 158 -1.56 6.51 35.09
N LEU A 159 -1.16 6.78 36.33
CA LEU A 159 -0.01 7.65 36.62
C LEU A 159 1.27 7.01 36.10
N VAL A 160 1.52 5.76 36.45
CA VAL A 160 2.70 5.01 36.01
C VAL A 160 2.73 4.91 34.49
N ASN A 161 1.59 4.65 33.85
CA ASN A 161 1.47 4.55 32.40
C ASN A 161 1.77 5.88 31.69
N MET A 162 1.26 7.02 32.18
CA MET A 162 1.52 8.33 31.56
C MET A 162 2.95 8.80 31.79
N PHE A 163 3.47 8.68 33.02
CA PHE A 163 4.83 9.12 33.35
C PHE A 163 5.89 8.26 32.68
N SER A 164 5.73 6.93 32.63
CA SER A 164 6.66 6.05 31.90
C SER A 164 6.73 6.41 30.42
N ALA A 165 5.57 6.59 29.77
CA ALA A 165 5.52 6.97 28.36
C ALA A 165 6.21 8.32 28.12
N GLY A 166 5.97 9.31 28.98
CA GLY A 166 6.63 10.62 28.89
C GLY A 166 8.15 10.54 29.08
N ILE A 167 8.63 9.81 30.09
CA ILE A 167 10.06 9.64 30.36
C ILE A 167 10.75 8.89 29.22
N VAL A 168 10.14 7.81 28.71
CA VAL A 168 10.68 7.06 27.58
C VAL A 168 10.71 7.92 26.32
N ALA A 169 9.64 8.65 26.03
CA ALA A 169 9.60 9.57 24.89
C ALA A 169 10.71 10.63 24.99
N PHE A 170 10.93 11.20 26.17
CA PHE A 170 12.01 12.15 26.42
C PHE A 170 13.40 11.55 26.19
N ILE A 171 13.69 10.40 26.80
CA ILE A 171 15.00 9.73 26.66
C ILE A 171 15.25 9.35 25.19
N LEU A 172 14.25 8.79 24.52
CA LEU A 172 14.36 8.41 23.11
C LEU A 172 14.42 9.63 22.18
N GLY A 173 13.82 10.76 22.56
CA GLY A 173 14.02 12.03 21.87
C GLY A 173 15.48 12.49 21.93
N ILE A 174 16.11 12.44 23.11
CA ILE A 174 17.54 12.74 23.27
C ILE A 174 18.40 11.75 22.47
N ALA A 175 18.09 10.46 22.52
CA ALA A 175 18.78 9.45 21.73
C ALA A 175 18.59 9.68 20.23
N GLY A 176 17.40 10.09 19.81
CA GLY A 176 17.09 10.47 18.43
C GLY A 176 17.95 11.63 17.95
N PHE A 177 18.10 12.65 18.81
CA PHE A 177 18.91 13.83 18.54
C PHE A 177 20.39 13.49 18.34
N TYR A 178 21.01 12.80 19.30
CA TYR A 178 22.47 12.60 19.29
C TYR A 178 22.93 11.34 18.55
N LEU A 179 22.09 10.31 18.44
CA LEU A 179 22.49 9.02 17.88
C LEU A 179 21.88 8.79 16.51
N LEU A 180 20.56 8.97 16.37
CA LEU A 180 19.89 8.63 15.11
C LEU A 180 20.06 9.72 14.05
N ALA A 181 19.95 11.00 14.43
CA ALA A 181 20.02 12.10 13.46
C ALA A 181 21.35 12.12 12.65
N PRO A 182 22.54 11.97 13.27
CA PRO A 182 23.79 11.91 12.50
C PRO A 182 23.82 10.75 11.50
N VAL A 183 23.34 9.58 11.93
CA VAL A 183 23.31 8.37 11.08
C VAL A 183 22.38 8.58 9.88
N VAL A 184 21.19 9.15 10.10
CA VAL A 184 20.23 9.39 9.01
C VAL A 184 20.74 10.45 8.05
N ASN A 185 21.36 11.54 8.54
CA ASN A 185 21.98 12.55 7.67
C ASN A 185 23.07 11.94 6.79
N TRP A 186 23.94 11.11 7.38
CA TRP A 186 24.98 10.39 6.62
C TRP A 186 24.38 9.46 5.55
N ILE A 187 23.32 8.72 5.88
CA ILE A 187 22.62 7.86 4.91
C ILE A 187 22.07 8.71 3.75
N MET A 188 21.44 9.84 4.05
CA MET A 188 20.85 10.72 3.04
C MET A 188 21.92 11.33 2.14
N ASP A 189 23.07 11.73 2.69
CA ASP A 189 24.20 12.24 1.91
C ASP A 189 24.77 11.19 0.95
N VAL A 190 24.99 9.95 1.42
CA VAL A 190 25.46 8.84 0.59
C VAL A 190 24.47 8.52 -0.54
N ILE A 191 23.17 8.46 -0.23
CA ILE A 191 22.14 8.15 -1.23
C ILE A 191 21.98 9.31 -2.21
N GLY A 192 21.95 10.55 -1.73
CA GLY A 192 21.88 11.75 -2.56
C GLY A 192 23.05 11.83 -3.53
N GLY A 193 24.27 11.57 -3.06
CA GLY A 193 25.47 11.50 -3.89
C GLY A 193 25.40 10.40 -4.95
N ALA A 194 24.89 9.21 -4.60
CA ALA A 194 24.72 8.11 -5.57
C ALA A 194 23.68 8.44 -6.65
N VAL A 195 22.55 9.04 -6.29
CA VAL A 195 21.53 9.49 -7.24
C VAL A 195 22.08 10.61 -8.12
N GLY A 196 22.76 11.60 -7.54
CA GLY A 196 23.40 12.69 -8.28
C GLY A 196 24.46 12.18 -9.27
N TRP A 197 25.22 11.14 -8.91
CA TRP A 197 26.14 10.48 -9.82
C TRP A 197 25.42 9.80 -10.99
N LEU A 198 24.33 9.07 -10.74
CA LEU A 198 23.53 8.45 -11.81
C LEU A 198 22.91 9.47 -12.77
N VAL A 199 22.46 10.61 -12.24
CA VAL A 199 21.89 11.69 -13.05
C VAL A 199 22.98 12.37 -13.88
N SER A 200 24.09 12.78 -13.27
CA SER A 200 25.18 13.48 -13.97
C SER A 200 25.89 12.63 -15.02
N THR A 201 25.92 11.31 -14.86
CA THR A 201 26.49 10.38 -15.85
C THR A 201 25.49 9.92 -16.91
N GLY A 202 24.21 10.30 -16.81
CA GLY A 202 23.14 9.84 -17.70
C GLY A 202 22.79 8.36 -17.53
N LEU A 203 23.24 7.72 -16.44
CA LEU A 203 23.05 6.30 -16.16
C LEU A 203 21.77 5.98 -15.38
N LEU A 204 21.00 7.00 -14.99
CA LEU A 204 19.73 6.82 -14.29
C LEU A 204 18.77 5.80 -14.94
N PRO A 205 18.67 5.67 -16.29
CA PRO A 205 17.86 4.63 -16.91
C PRO A 205 18.21 3.20 -16.45
N LEU A 206 19.48 2.92 -16.12
CA LEU A 206 19.90 1.60 -15.66
C LEU A 206 19.28 1.20 -14.32
N ALA A 207 18.74 2.16 -13.54
CA ALA A 207 18.00 1.86 -12.32
C ALA A 207 16.82 0.89 -12.59
N SER A 208 16.22 0.92 -13.79
CA SER A 208 15.14 0.01 -14.18
C SER A 208 15.54 -1.47 -14.20
N ILE A 209 16.84 -1.80 -14.34
CA ILE A 209 17.34 -3.18 -14.24
C ILE A 209 17.09 -3.76 -12.85
N LEU A 210 17.13 -2.92 -11.82
CA LEU A 210 16.85 -3.32 -10.44
C LEU A 210 15.37 -3.13 -10.09
N ILE A 211 14.81 -1.98 -10.47
CA ILE A 211 13.45 -1.58 -10.06
C ILE A 211 12.40 -2.49 -10.68
N GLU A 212 12.44 -2.76 -11.99
CA GLU A 212 11.35 -3.50 -12.66
C GLU A 212 11.24 -4.96 -12.21
N PRO A 213 12.33 -5.73 -12.08
CA PRO A 213 12.26 -7.07 -11.47
C PRO A 213 11.79 -7.02 -10.02
N ALA A 214 12.32 -6.07 -9.23
CA ALA A 214 11.92 -5.94 -7.83
C ALA A 214 10.43 -5.64 -7.70
N LYS A 215 9.85 -4.82 -8.57
CA LYS A 215 8.40 -4.59 -8.64
C LYS A 215 7.63 -5.89 -8.87
N VAL A 216 7.97 -6.64 -9.93
CA VAL A 216 7.32 -7.91 -10.28
C VAL A 216 7.44 -8.94 -9.15
N PHE A 217 8.53 -8.92 -8.37
CA PHE A 217 8.73 -9.77 -7.20
C PHE A 217 8.12 -9.24 -5.89
N PHE A 218 7.30 -8.18 -5.96
CA PHE A 218 6.57 -7.54 -4.84
C PHE A 218 7.47 -6.83 -3.83
N LEU A 219 8.59 -6.29 -4.30
CA LEU A 219 9.49 -5.44 -3.54
C LEU A 219 9.28 -3.94 -3.85
N ASN A 220 8.29 -3.60 -4.68
CA ASN A 220 7.92 -2.22 -5.02
C ASN A 220 7.64 -1.37 -3.78
N ASN A 221 6.98 -1.94 -2.78
CA ASN A 221 6.69 -1.31 -1.51
C ASN A 221 7.95 -0.86 -0.76
N ALA A 222 8.97 -1.72 -0.69
CA ALA A 222 10.23 -1.40 -0.03
C ALA A 222 11.01 -0.32 -0.80
N ILE A 223 11.01 -0.39 -2.14
CA ILE A 223 11.73 0.56 -2.99
C ILE A 223 11.04 1.93 -2.99
N ASN A 224 9.74 1.95 -3.28
CA ASN A 224 8.99 3.18 -3.43
C ASN A 224 8.86 3.89 -2.08
N HIS A 225 8.28 3.23 -1.09
CA HIS A 225 8.02 3.86 0.20
C HIS A 225 9.26 3.94 1.08
N GLY A 226 10.17 2.96 1.02
CA GLY A 226 11.38 2.98 1.84
C GLY A 226 12.48 3.92 1.35
N VAL A 227 12.56 4.18 0.03
CA VAL A 227 13.69 4.91 -0.56
C VAL A 227 13.23 6.04 -1.48
N LEU A 228 12.50 5.76 -2.55
CA LEU A 228 12.23 6.75 -3.60
C LEU A 228 11.29 7.88 -3.14
N THR A 229 10.26 7.57 -2.36
CA THR A 229 9.29 8.56 -1.87
C THR A 229 9.96 9.58 -0.93
N PRO A 230 10.67 9.18 0.14
CA PRO A 230 11.41 10.12 0.98
C PRO A 230 12.38 11.01 0.21
N LEU A 231 13.17 10.44 -0.70
CA LEU A 231 14.14 11.19 -1.49
C LEU A 231 13.46 12.14 -2.46
N GLY A 232 12.44 11.67 -3.18
CA GLY A 232 11.71 12.50 -4.14
C GLY A 232 10.97 13.64 -3.47
N ILE A 233 10.48 13.45 -2.23
CA ILE A 233 9.86 14.53 -1.45
C ILE A 233 10.90 15.60 -1.12
N SER A 234 12.10 15.19 -0.69
CA SER A 234 13.20 16.12 -0.43
C SER A 234 13.61 16.89 -1.68
N GLU A 235 13.80 16.18 -2.80
CA GLU A 235 14.19 16.79 -4.08
C GLU A 235 13.09 17.73 -4.62
N ALA A 236 11.82 17.34 -4.52
CA ALA A 236 10.71 18.17 -4.97
C ALA A 236 10.49 19.41 -4.10
N ALA A 237 10.90 19.39 -2.83
CA ALA A 237 10.87 20.56 -1.97
C ALA A 237 11.87 21.64 -2.41
N GLU A 238 13.03 21.22 -2.92
CA GLU A 238 14.10 22.12 -3.39
C GLU A 238 13.90 22.55 -4.84
N GLN A 239 13.52 21.62 -5.72
CA GLN A 239 13.48 21.81 -7.17
C GLN A 239 12.05 21.95 -7.72
N GLY A 240 11.03 21.89 -6.85
CA GLY A 240 9.61 21.92 -7.22
C GLY A 240 9.10 20.62 -7.86
N LYS A 241 9.98 19.67 -8.19
CA LYS A 241 9.65 18.37 -8.79
C LYS A 241 10.76 17.33 -8.57
N SER A 242 10.42 16.07 -8.71
CA SER A 242 11.38 14.95 -8.68
C SER A 242 11.07 13.90 -9.74
N ILE A 243 12.11 13.45 -10.44
CA ILE A 243 12.04 12.30 -11.36
C ILE A 243 11.88 10.97 -10.60
N LEU A 244 12.31 10.89 -9.34
CA LEU A 244 12.29 9.68 -8.52
C LEU A 244 10.87 9.14 -8.30
N PHE A 245 9.87 10.02 -8.32
CA PHE A 245 8.46 9.61 -8.26
C PHE A 245 7.99 8.83 -9.49
N LEU A 246 8.66 8.99 -10.64
CA LEU A 246 8.30 8.32 -11.91
C LEU A 246 9.03 6.98 -12.09
N LEU A 247 10.16 6.78 -11.41
CA LEU A 247 10.99 5.58 -11.54
C LEU A 247 10.22 4.29 -11.26
N GLU A 248 9.28 4.32 -10.32
CA GLU A 248 8.40 3.18 -10.01
C GLU A 248 6.98 3.39 -10.53
N ALA A 249 6.43 4.61 -10.45
CA ALA A 249 5.01 4.86 -10.72
C ALA A 249 4.61 4.83 -12.21
N ASN A 250 5.56 4.94 -13.15
CA ASN A 250 5.26 4.97 -14.58
C ASN A 250 4.46 3.72 -15.03
N PRO A 251 3.21 3.87 -15.52
CA PRO A 251 2.36 2.75 -15.89
C PRO A 251 2.67 2.19 -17.28
N GLY A 252 3.49 2.88 -18.08
CA GLY A 252 3.81 2.52 -19.45
C GLY A 252 4.38 1.10 -19.61
N PRO A 253 5.41 0.68 -18.84
CA PRO A 253 5.99 -0.65 -18.98
C PRO A 253 4.96 -1.78 -18.78
N GLY A 254 4.12 -1.68 -17.74
CA GLY A 254 3.06 -2.65 -17.47
C GLY A 254 1.96 -2.66 -18.56
N LEU A 255 1.53 -1.46 -18.99
CA LEU A 255 0.57 -1.31 -20.07
C LEU A 255 1.06 -1.97 -21.37
N GLY A 256 2.34 -1.78 -21.72
CA GLY A 256 2.94 -2.38 -22.91
C GLY A 256 2.89 -3.91 -22.90
N VAL A 257 3.21 -4.55 -21.77
CA VAL A 257 3.10 -6.02 -21.61
C VAL A 257 1.66 -6.49 -21.75
N LEU A 258 0.70 -5.81 -21.13
CA LEU A 258 -0.71 -6.19 -21.18
C LEU A 258 -1.29 -6.02 -22.59
N LEU A 259 -0.90 -4.97 -23.33
CA LEU A 259 -1.24 -4.82 -24.74
C LEU A 259 -0.60 -5.94 -25.58
N ALA A 260 0.63 -6.35 -25.27
CA ALA A 260 1.28 -7.45 -25.98
C ALA A 260 0.49 -8.77 -25.81
N PHE A 261 0.01 -9.07 -24.61
CA PHE A 261 -0.88 -10.21 -24.37
C PHE A 261 -2.24 -10.06 -25.05
N THR A 262 -2.81 -8.86 -25.08
CA THR A 262 -4.08 -8.59 -25.75
C THR A 262 -4.05 -9.01 -27.23
N PHE A 263 -2.96 -8.66 -27.94
CA PHE A 263 -2.84 -8.93 -29.37
C PHE A 263 -2.17 -10.27 -29.70
N PHE A 264 -1.17 -10.70 -28.92
CA PHE A 264 -0.32 -11.86 -29.24
C PHE A 264 -0.33 -12.97 -28.19
N GLY A 265 -1.03 -12.79 -27.07
CA GLY A 265 -1.20 -13.81 -26.06
C GLY A 265 -2.04 -14.99 -26.57
N VAL A 266 -2.18 -16.00 -25.71
CA VAL A 266 -2.97 -17.20 -25.99
C VAL A 266 -3.85 -17.51 -24.76
N GLY A 267 -4.98 -18.18 -24.99
CA GLY A 267 -5.92 -18.60 -23.95
C GLY A 267 -6.41 -17.52 -23.00
N ALA A 268 -6.51 -17.91 -21.72
CA ALA A 268 -6.94 -17.07 -20.62
C ALA A 268 -6.12 -15.76 -20.54
N ALA A 269 -4.81 -15.82 -20.72
CA ALA A 269 -3.95 -14.64 -20.65
C ALA A 269 -4.28 -13.59 -21.74
N ARG A 270 -4.70 -14.03 -22.93
CA ARG A 270 -5.19 -13.09 -23.95
C ARG A 270 -6.54 -12.49 -23.58
N ALA A 271 -7.46 -13.32 -23.06
CA ALA A 271 -8.81 -12.90 -22.73
C ALA A 271 -8.85 -11.89 -21.57
N THR A 272 -8.00 -12.05 -20.57
CA THR A 272 -8.00 -11.21 -19.36
C THR A 272 -7.13 -9.95 -19.47
N ALA A 273 -6.16 -9.92 -20.41
CA ALA A 273 -5.21 -8.82 -20.53
C ALA A 273 -5.83 -7.43 -20.80
N PRO A 274 -6.88 -7.27 -21.63
CA PRO A 274 -7.51 -5.97 -21.85
C PRO A 274 -8.10 -5.38 -20.56
N GLY A 275 -8.80 -6.21 -19.77
CA GLY A 275 -9.36 -5.79 -18.48
C GLY A 275 -8.27 -5.41 -17.48
N ALA A 276 -7.20 -6.22 -17.41
CA ALA A 276 -6.03 -5.88 -16.59
C ALA A 276 -5.37 -4.57 -17.02
N ALA A 277 -5.31 -4.27 -18.32
CA ALA A 277 -4.71 -3.03 -18.84
C ALA A 277 -5.46 -1.80 -18.35
N VAL A 278 -6.80 -1.85 -18.36
CA VAL A 278 -7.64 -0.77 -17.83
C VAL A 278 -7.42 -0.56 -16.34
N ILE A 279 -7.44 -1.65 -15.55
CA ILE A 279 -7.25 -1.57 -14.09
C ILE A 279 -5.85 -1.06 -13.75
N GLN A 280 -4.82 -1.49 -14.47
CA GLN A 280 -3.45 -1.07 -14.27
C GLN A 280 -3.25 0.40 -14.62
N PHE A 281 -3.66 0.80 -15.82
CA PHE A 281 -3.35 2.12 -16.37
C PHE A 281 -4.22 3.22 -15.77
N LEU A 282 -5.54 2.99 -15.70
CA LEU A 282 -6.50 3.96 -15.17
C LEU A 282 -6.66 3.85 -13.66
N GLY A 283 -6.65 2.62 -13.12
CA GLY A 283 -6.80 2.37 -11.69
C GLY A 283 -5.49 2.52 -10.91
N GLY A 284 -4.34 2.43 -11.58
CA GLY A 284 -3.02 2.55 -10.93
C GLY A 284 -2.65 1.35 -10.06
N ILE A 285 -3.30 0.19 -10.26
CA ILE A 285 -2.99 -1.06 -9.57
C ILE A 285 -1.97 -1.83 -10.41
N HIS A 286 -0.69 -1.59 -10.19
CA HIS A 286 0.39 -2.16 -11.00
C HIS A 286 0.51 -3.68 -10.82
N GLU A 287 0.06 -4.23 -9.70
CA GLU A 287 0.23 -5.65 -9.40
C GLU A 287 -0.59 -6.57 -10.31
N VAL A 288 -1.58 -6.05 -11.04
CA VAL A 288 -2.40 -6.86 -11.95
C VAL A 288 -1.63 -7.34 -13.19
N TYR A 289 -0.52 -6.70 -13.55
CA TYR A 289 0.32 -7.17 -14.67
C TYR A 289 1.40 -8.17 -14.23
N PHE A 290 1.73 -8.25 -12.93
CA PHE A 290 2.81 -9.10 -12.44
C PHE A 290 2.60 -10.59 -12.75
N PRO A 291 1.38 -11.18 -12.63
CA PRO A 291 1.14 -12.57 -13.01
C PRO A 291 1.54 -12.88 -14.46
N TYR A 292 1.31 -11.95 -15.38
CA TYR A 292 1.65 -12.12 -16.80
C TYR A 292 3.17 -12.22 -17.02
N VAL A 293 3.95 -11.44 -16.25
CA VAL A 293 5.42 -11.49 -16.29
C VAL A 293 5.94 -12.73 -15.57
N LEU A 294 5.36 -13.11 -14.43
CA LEU A 294 5.76 -14.30 -13.66
C LEU A 294 5.50 -15.60 -14.42
N MET A 295 4.38 -15.68 -15.13
CA MET A 295 4.07 -16.80 -16.03
C MET A 295 5.14 -16.98 -17.11
N LYS A 296 5.77 -15.88 -17.55
CA LYS A 296 6.76 -15.88 -18.63
C LYS A 296 7.93 -14.93 -18.33
N PRO A 297 8.91 -15.35 -17.50
CA PRO A 297 9.94 -14.46 -16.95
C PRO A 297 10.79 -13.70 -17.98
N ALA A 298 10.89 -14.19 -19.23
CA ALA A 298 11.54 -13.44 -20.30
C ALA A 298 10.93 -12.05 -20.52
N LEU A 299 9.65 -11.85 -20.17
CA LEU A 299 8.97 -10.54 -20.21
C LEU A 299 9.54 -9.52 -19.21
N LEU A 300 10.40 -9.93 -18.28
CA LEU A 300 11.21 -8.98 -17.49
C LEU A 300 12.03 -8.06 -18.40
N LEU A 301 12.53 -8.57 -19.53
CA LEU A 301 13.25 -7.76 -20.51
C LEU A 301 12.36 -6.67 -21.11
N ALA A 302 11.07 -6.94 -21.30
CA ALA A 302 10.12 -5.97 -21.84
C ALA A 302 9.86 -4.83 -20.86
N VAL A 303 9.60 -5.15 -19.59
CA VAL A 303 9.38 -4.12 -18.56
C VAL A 303 10.65 -3.34 -18.24
N ILE A 304 11.83 -3.99 -18.22
CA ILE A 304 13.11 -3.29 -18.05
C ILE A 304 13.33 -2.32 -19.22
N ALA A 305 13.22 -2.76 -20.47
CA ALA A 305 13.42 -1.89 -21.64
C ALA A 305 12.41 -0.74 -21.68
N GLY A 306 11.14 -1.01 -21.34
CA GLY A 306 10.11 0.02 -21.20
C GLY A 306 10.47 1.02 -20.09
N GLY A 307 10.83 0.53 -18.91
CA GLY A 307 11.21 1.36 -17.76
C GLY A 307 12.42 2.25 -18.04
N MET A 308 13.48 1.66 -18.63
CA MET A 308 14.67 2.38 -19.07
C MET A 308 14.30 3.50 -20.05
N THR A 309 13.40 3.21 -21.00
CA THR A 309 12.93 4.20 -21.98
C THR A 309 12.20 5.37 -21.31
N GLY A 310 11.33 5.08 -20.36
CA GLY A 310 10.62 6.10 -19.59
C GLY A 310 11.56 6.98 -18.76
N VAL A 311 12.48 6.36 -18.02
CA VAL A 311 13.46 7.09 -17.21
C VAL A 311 14.38 7.93 -18.11
N ALA A 312 14.86 7.39 -19.23
CA ALA A 312 15.66 8.13 -20.19
C ALA A 312 14.89 9.32 -20.78
N THR A 313 13.62 9.14 -21.13
CA THR A 313 12.78 10.23 -21.64
C THR A 313 12.61 11.32 -20.59
N ASN A 314 12.32 10.97 -19.34
CA ASN A 314 12.18 11.98 -18.29
C ASN A 314 13.49 12.70 -17.98
N ALA A 315 14.62 11.98 -17.99
CA ALA A 315 15.94 12.58 -17.80
C ALA A 315 16.29 13.55 -18.93
N LEU A 316 16.00 13.19 -20.18
CA LEU A 316 16.26 14.04 -21.36
C LEU A 316 15.42 15.33 -21.36
N PHE A 317 14.17 15.27 -20.90
CA PHE A 317 13.29 16.44 -20.81
C PHE A 317 13.34 17.13 -19.44
N ALA A 318 14.19 16.66 -18.53
CA ALA A 318 14.29 17.12 -17.14
C ALA A 318 12.92 17.22 -16.43
N THR A 319 12.09 16.17 -16.56
CA THR A 319 10.71 16.15 -16.06
C THR A 319 10.55 15.38 -14.76
N GLY A 320 9.55 15.77 -13.97
CA GLY A 320 9.25 15.14 -12.69
C GLY A 320 7.83 15.42 -12.18
N LEU A 321 7.49 14.80 -11.05
CA LEU A 321 6.24 15.05 -10.33
C LEU A 321 6.51 15.91 -9.09
N ARG A 322 5.49 16.64 -8.63
CA ARG A 322 5.54 17.47 -7.41
C ARG A 322 5.39 16.65 -6.13
N ALA A 323 4.72 15.51 -6.22
CA ALA A 323 4.45 14.61 -5.12
C ALA A 323 4.28 13.18 -5.64
N PRO A 324 4.36 12.15 -4.76
CA PRO A 324 4.12 10.77 -5.15
C PRO A 324 2.74 10.59 -5.79
N ALA A 325 2.69 9.87 -6.92
CA ALA A 325 1.42 9.45 -7.54
C ALA A 325 0.92 8.18 -6.84
N SER A 326 -0.19 8.28 -6.09
CA SER A 326 -0.82 7.13 -5.45
C SER A 326 -2.35 7.20 -5.51
N PRO A 327 -3.04 6.17 -6.06
CA PRO A 327 -2.48 5.03 -6.80
C PRO A 327 -1.64 5.46 -8.01
N GLY A 328 -0.78 4.59 -8.55
CA GLY A 328 0.11 4.90 -9.68
C GLY A 328 -0.61 5.01 -11.03
N SER A 329 -1.81 5.59 -11.06
CA SER A 329 -2.65 5.74 -12.25
C SER A 329 -2.15 6.88 -13.13
N ILE A 330 -2.50 6.84 -14.42
CA ILE A 330 -2.21 7.96 -15.32
C ILE A 330 -2.85 9.26 -14.82
N PHE A 331 -4.03 9.20 -14.20
CA PHE A 331 -4.68 10.38 -13.63
C PHE A 331 -3.88 10.99 -12.49
N ALA A 332 -3.38 10.16 -11.57
CA ALA A 332 -2.56 10.63 -10.46
C ALA A 332 -1.23 11.20 -10.96
N ILE A 333 -0.61 10.56 -11.96
CA ILE A 333 0.63 11.04 -12.57
C ILE A 333 0.43 12.40 -13.23
N VAL A 334 -0.59 12.53 -14.09
CA VAL A 334 -0.91 13.79 -14.76
C VAL A 334 -1.24 14.88 -13.73
N ALA A 335 -2.03 14.57 -12.71
CA ALA A 335 -2.37 15.52 -11.65
C ALA A 335 -1.14 16.03 -10.88
N GLN A 336 -0.18 15.15 -10.60
CA GLN A 336 1.04 15.51 -9.87
C GLN A 336 2.17 16.00 -10.77
N THR A 337 1.97 16.06 -12.09
CA THR A 337 3.01 16.52 -13.01
C THR A 337 3.29 17.99 -12.79
N ALA A 338 4.57 18.35 -12.72
CA ALA A 338 4.97 19.75 -12.65
C ALA A 338 4.55 20.48 -13.94
N THR A 339 4.27 21.79 -13.84
CA THR A 339 3.69 22.60 -14.93
C THR A 339 4.53 22.59 -16.20
N ASP A 340 5.85 22.50 -16.07
CA ASP A 340 6.81 22.43 -17.17
C ASP A 340 7.08 21.01 -17.69
N SER A 341 6.47 19.99 -17.08
CA SER A 341 6.88 18.59 -17.22
C SER A 341 5.89 17.72 -18.00
N TYR A 342 4.72 18.24 -18.37
CA TYR A 342 3.66 17.47 -19.02
C TYR A 342 4.10 16.73 -20.28
N LEU A 343 4.82 17.41 -21.19
CA LEU A 343 5.24 16.80 -22.44
C LEU A 343 6.17 15.61 -22.21
N GLY A 344 7.23 15.78 -21.41
CA GLY A 344 8.18 14.72 -21.11
C GLY A 344 7.55 13.56 -20.34
N VAL A 345 6.68 13.84 -19.37
CA VAL A 345 5.97 12.80 -18.61
C VAL A 345 5.05 11.99 -19.53
N VAL A 346 4.22 12.63 -20.36
CA VAL A 346 3.32 11.93 -21.29
C VAL A 346 4.11 11.11 -22.31
N LEU A 347 5.16 11.68 -22.90
CA LEU A 347 6.05 10.95 -23.81
C LEU A 347 6.71 9.76 -23.11
N SER A 348 7.14 9.92 -21.86
CA SER A 348 7.77 8.83 -21.10
C SER A 348 6.83 7.64 -20.95
N VAL A 349 5.55 7.88 -20.65
CA VAL A 349 4.52 6.83 -20.52
C VAL A 349 4.28 6.15 -21.86
N VAL A 350 4.08 6.92 -22.92
CA VAL A 350 3.79 6.40 -24.26
C VAL A 350 4.95 5.60 -24.82
N LEU A 351 6.17 6.14 -24.75
CA LEU A 351 7.38 5.47 -25.25
C LEU A 351 7.71 4.22 -24.42
N SER A 352 7.53 4.27 -23.10
CA SER A 352 7.69 3.08 -22.25
C SER A 352 6.71 1.97 -22.65
N ALA A 353 5.45 2.33 -22.89
CA ALA A 353 4.43 1.37 -23.33
C ALA A 353 4.75 0.81 -24.72
N ALA A 354 5.15 1.65 -25.66
CA ALA A 354 5.53 1.23 -27.01
C ALA A 354 6.72 0.26 -27.02
N VAL A 355 7.79 0.58 -26.28
CA VAL A 355 8.99 -0.28 -26.19
C VAL A 355 8.67 -1.60 -25.48
N SER A 356 7.98 -1.54 -24.34
CA SER A 356 7.57 -2.73 -23.60
C SER A 356 6.64 -3.61 -24.45
N PHE A 357 5.70 -3.01 -25.18
CA PHE A 357 4.83 -3.71 -26.14
C PHE A 357 5.63 -4.38 -27.25
N ALA A 358 6.57 -3.68 -27.89
CA ALA A 358 7.35 -4.22 -28.99
C ALA A 358 8.20 -5.42 -28.56
N VAL A 359 8.91 -5.30 -27.42
CA VAL A 359 9.73 -6.38 -26.85
C VAL A 359 8.84 -7.55 -26.39
N GLY A 360 7.74 -7.25 -25.70
CA GLY A 360 6.77 -8.25 -25.25
C GLY A 360 6.12 -9.01 -26.42
N ALA A 361 5.71 -8.30 -27.47
CA ALA A 361 5.13 -8.88 -28.67
C ALA A 361 6.13 -9.80 -29.38
N LEU A 362 7.41 -9.40 -29.48
CA LEU A 362 8.46 -10.25 -30.03
C LEU A 362 8.61 -11.54 -29.20
N ILE A 363 8.72 -11.42 -27.87
CA ILE A 363 8.85 -12.57 -26.96
C ILE A 363 7.66 -13.53 -27.07
N LEU A 364 6.44 -13.01 -27.14
CA LEU A 364 5.21 -13.82 -27.27
C LEU A 364 5.10 -14.48 -28.64
N ARG A 365 5.46 -13.77 -29.73
CA ARG A 365 5.45 -14.35 -31.08
C ARG A 365 6.47 -15.47 -31.24
N LEU A 366 7.67 -15.31 -30.67
CA LEU A 366 8.72 -16.31 -30.73
C LEU A 366 8.40 -17.58 -29.93
N SER A 367 7.61 -17.47 -28.85
CA SER A 367 7.21 -18.62 -28.04
C SER A 367 5.85 -19.21 -28.40
N ARG A 368 5.09 -18.57 -29.27
CA ARG A 368 3.67 -18.87 -29.52
C ARG A 368 3.38 -20.36 -29.74
N LYS A 369 4.24 -21.08 -30.47
CA LYS A 369 4.09 -22.52 -30.69
C LYS A 369 4.10 -23.31 -29.37
N ARG A 370 5.07 -23.03 -28.50
CA ARG A 370 5.19 -23.65 -27.18
C ARG A 370 4.04 -23.26 -26.25
N ASP A 371 3.56 -22.02 -26.36
CA ASP A 371 2.46 -21.53 -25.53
C ASP A 371 1.14 -22.22 -25.92
N LEU A 372 0.88 -22.44 -27.21
CA LEU A 372 -0.25 -23.23 -27.72
C LEU A 372 -0.17 -24.70 -27.30
N GLU A 373 1.02 -25.31 -27.35
CA GLU A 373 1.24 -26.69 -26.90
C GLU A 373 0.95 -26.86 -25.40
N ARG A 374 1.34 -25.88 -24.58
CA ARG A 374 1.05 -25.86 -23.13
C ARG A 374 -0.42 -25.68 -22.83
N GLU A 375 -1.10 -24.78 -23.53
CA GLU A 375 -2.54 -24.59 -23.39
C GLU A 375 -3.31 -25.86 -23.80
N ALA A 376 -2.93 -26.49 -24.92
CA ALA A 376 -3.51 -27.75 -25.34
C ALA A 376 -3.27 -28.90 -24.33
N ALA A 377 -2.17 -28.82 -23.56
CA ALA A 377 -1.88 -29.74 -22.45
C ALA A 377 -2.64 -29.39 -21.15
N GLY A 378 -3.44 -28.32 -21.13
CA GLY A 378 -4.22 -27.90 -19.96
C GLY A 378 -3.41 -27.19 -18.87
N ASP A 379 -2.25 -26.62 -19.21
CA ASP A 379 -1.39 -25.89 -18.26
C ASP A 379 -2.01 -24.54 -17.87
N ASP A 380 -2.51 -24.40 -16.64
CA ASP A 380 -3.02 -23.12 -16.08
C ASP A 380 -1.89 -22.25 -15.51
N ALA A 381 -0.96 -21.87 -16.39
CA ALA A 381 0.20 -21.09 -16.00
C ALA A 381 -0.15 -19.69 -15.47
N LEU A 382 -1.26 -19.10 -15.95
CA LEU A 382 -1.75 -17.81 -15.47
C LEU A 382 -2.36 -17.93 -14.07
N GLY A 383 -3.21 -18.92 -13.82
CA GLY A 383 -3.78 -19.18 -12.50
C GLY A 383 -2.70 -19.47 -11.46
N ALA A 384 -1.69 -20.27 -11.82
CA ALA A 384 -0.52 -20.51 -10.97
C ALA A 384 0.25 -19.22 -10.65
N ALA A 385 0.45 -18.34 -11.64
CA ALA A 385 1.12 -17.06 -11.43
C ALA A 385 0.28 -16.07 -10.59
N VAL A 386 -1.05 -16.10 -10.72
CA VAL A 386 -1.96 -15.32 -9.85
C VAL A 386 -1.90 -15.85 -8.41
N ALA A 387 -1.93 -17.16 -8.21
CA ALA A 387 -1.78 -17.76 -6.87
C ALA A 387 -0.42 -17.40 -6.24
N GLN A 388 0.66 -17.49 -7.01
CA GLN A 388 1.99 -17.07 -6.56
C GLN A 388 2.05 -15.57 -6.22
N THR A 389 1.37 -14.74 -7.01
CA THR A 389 1.24 -13.29 -6.78
C THR A 389 0.51 -12.98 -5.47
N GLN A 390 -0.62 -13.65 -5.22
CA GLN A 390 -1.37 -13.48 -3.97
C GLN A 390 -0.56 -13.94 -2.75
N ALA A 391 0.14 -15.08 -2.86
CA ALA A 391 1.02 -15.57 -1.81
C ALA A 391 2.17 -14.59 -1.50
N ASN A 392 2.80 -14.03 -2.54
CA ASN A 392 3.90 -13.07 -2.39
C ASN A 392 3.43 -11.72 -1.81
N LYS A 393 2.21 -11.29 -2.13
CA LYS A 393 1.64 -10.03 -1.62
C LYS A 393 1.26 -10.11 -0.14
N GLY A 394 1.00 -11.31 0.38
CA GLY A 394 0.57 -11.53 1.77
C GLY A 394 -0.81 -10.95 2.12
N LYS A 395 -1.51 -10.36 1.16
CA LYS A 395 -2.89 -9.84 1.24
C LYS A 395 -3.62 -10.13 -0.07
N SER A 396 -4.86 -10.62 0.03
CA SER A 396 -5.72 -10.85 -1.15
C SER A 396 -6.08 -9.53 -1.84
N SER A 397 -6.18 -9.56 -3.17
CA SER A 397 -6.53 -8.40 -4.00
C SER A 397 -7.69 -8.78 -4.90
N GLU A 398 -8.76 -7.99 -4.87
CA GLU A 398 -9.97 -8.18 -5.69
C GLU A 398 -9.65 -8.19 -7.17
N ALA A 399 -8.81 -7.25 -7.62
CA ALA A 399 -8.41 -7.14 -9.02
C ALA A 399 -7.67 -8.41 -9.50
N LEU A 400 -6.88 -9.04 -8.63
CA LEU A 400 -6.20 -10.31 -8.92
C LEU A 400 -7.16 -11.51 -8.82
N ALA A 401 -8.12 -11.48 -7.90
CA ALA A 401 -9.15 -12.52 -7.77
C ALA A 401 -10.10 -12.54 -8.98
N GLY A 402 -10.50 -11.37 -9.49
CA GLY A 402 -11.26 -11.24 -10.73
C GLY A 402 -10.50 -11.78 -11.95
N LEU A 403 -9.17 -11.65 -11.95
CA LEU A 403 -8.30 -12.21 -12.98
C LEU A 403 -8.29 -13.76 -12.96
N ALA A 404 -8.21 -14.36 -11.77
CA ALA A 404 -8.29 -15.81 -11.59
C ALA A 404 -9.66 -16.37 -11.99
N ALA A 405 -10.75 -15.69 -11.60
CA ALA A 405 -12.12 -16.08 -11.96
C ALA A 405 -12.36 -16.01 -13.48
N ALA A 406 -11.86 -14.96 -14.14
CA ALA A 406 -11.96 -14.81 -15.58
C ALA A 406 -11.11 -15.84 -16.36
N GLY A 407 -9.97 -16.27 -15.80
CA GLY A 407 -9.17 -17.37 -16.34
C GLY A 407 -9.89 -18.72 -16.27
N ALA A 408 -10.50 -19.04 -15.13
CA ALA A 408 -11.25 -20.28 -14.93
C ALA A 408 -12.51 -20.39 -15.81
N ALA A 409 -13.21 -19.27 -16.04
CA ALA A 409 -14.41 -19.24 -16.89
C ALA A 409 -14.12 -19.50 -18.38
N SER A 410 -12.86 -19.38 -18.82
CA SER A 410 -12.45 -19.66 -20.21
C SER A 410 -12.05 -21.13 -20.47
N GLY A 411 -12.01 -21.98 -19.43
CA GLY A 411 -11.50 -23.36 -19.49
C GLY A 411 -12.51 -24.47 -19.14
N SER A 412 -13.77 -24.18 -18.82
CA SER A 412 -14.75 -25.24 -18.53
C SER A 412 -16.11 -24.99 -19.18
N ALA A 413 -16.51 -25.90 -20.07
CA ALA A 413 -17.92 -26.12 -20.38
C ALA A 413 -18.61 -26.70 -19.15
N ALA A 414 -19.69 -26.04 -18.72
CA ALA A 414 -20.81 -26.51 -17.91
C ALA A 414 -20.54 -27.58 -16.82
N ALA A 415 -20.57 -27.15 -15.55
CA ALA A 415 -21.14 -27.95 -14.48
C ALA A 415 -21.74 -27.01 -13.41
N ALA A 416 -23.05 -27.11 -13.20
CA ALA A 416 -23.76 -26.39 -12.15
C ALA A 416 -23.32 -26.89 -10.75
N PRO A 417 -23.16 -26.03 -9.74
CA PRO A 417 -22.86 -26.48 -8.39
C PRO A 417 -24.09 -27.15 -7.77
N SER A 418 -23.93 -28.41 -7.40
CA SER A 418 -24.88 -29.17 -6.59
C SER A 418 -24.75 -28.71 -5.14
N ALA A 419 -25.81 -28.14 -4.59
CA ALA A 419 -25.90 -27.85 -3.17
C ALA A 419 -25.96 -29.15 -2.36
N THR A 420 -25.11 -29.29 -1.35
CA THR A 420 -25.32 -30.24 -0.25
C THR A 420 -25.27 -29.48 1.07
N ASP A 421 -26.40 -29.56 1.78
CA ASP A 421 -26.72 -28.91 3.04
C ASP A 421 -25.79 -29.35 4.19
N GLY A 422 -25.31 -28.36 4.94
CA GLY A 422 -24.78 -28.52 6.30
C GLY A 422 -25.41 -27.46 7.22
N ARG A 423 -26.69 -27.64 7.55
CA ARG A 423 -27.48 -26.68 8.35
C ARG A 423 -27.13 -26.75 9.83
N ALA A 424 -26.70 -25.62 10.39
CA ALA A 424 -26.92 -25.28 11.78
C ALA A 424 -28.16 -24.37 11.85
N ALA A 425 -29.16 -24.76 12.65
CA ALA A 425 -30.41 -24.04 12.80
C ALA A 425 -30.20 -22.73 13.58
N VAL A 426 -30.75 -21.62 13.07
CA VAL A 426 -30.82 -20.33 13.78
C VAL A 426 -32.28 -19.87 13.76
N SER A 427 -32.73 -19.37 14.91
CA SER A 427 -34.07 -18.89 15.24
C SER A 427 -34.59 -17.79 14.31
N ALA A 428 -35.89 -17.86 14.02
CA ALA A 428 -36.63 -17.04 13.07
C ALA A 428 -37.03 -15.66 13.66
N GLU A 429 -36.06 -14.82 14.00
CA GLU A 429 -36.31 -13.40 14.27
C GLU A 429 -35.79 -12.53 13.10
N PRO A 430 -36.53 -11.49 12.68
CA PRO A 430 -36.14 -10.65 11.57
C PRO A 430 -34.87 -9.86 11.91
N ILE A 431 -33.86 -9.95 11.05
CA ILE A 431 -32.57 -9.26 11.20
C ILE A 431 -32.72 -7.83 10.67
N ARG A 432 -32.66 -6.84 11.56
CA ARG A 432 -32.76 -5.41 11.25
C ARG A 432 -31.50 -4.63 11.60
N SER A 433 -30.67 -5.13 12.51
CA SER A 433 -29.44 -4.47 12.96
C SER A 433 -28.22 -5.37 12.76
N ILE A 434 -27.31 -4.94 11.87
CA ILE A 434 -26.03 -5.62 11.57
C ILE A 434 -24.86 -4.73 11.97
N VAL A 435 -23.95 -5.26 12.80
CA VAL A 435 -22.78 -4.51 13.27
C VAL A 435 -21.47 -5.23 12.94
N PHE A 436 -20.59 -4.51 12.26
CA PHE A 436 -19.20 -4.89 12.08
C PHE A 436 -18.38 -4.45 13.29
N ALA A 437 -17.80 -5.40 14.01
CA ALA A 437 -16.98 -5.12 15.18
C ALA A 437 -15.51 -5.49 14.94
N CYS A 438 -14.62 -4.54 15.21
CA CYS A 438 -13.18 -4.79 15.30
C CYS A 438 -12.61 -4.10 16.55
N ASP A 439 -11.35 -4.31 16.90
CA ASP A 439 -10.79 -3.75 18.15
C ASP A 439 -10.89 -2.22 18.23
N ALA A 440 -10.61 -1.52 17.14
CA ALA A 440 -10.63 -0.05 17.10
C ALA A 440 -11.95 0.56 16.59
N GLY A 441 -12.82 -0.24 15.95
CA GLY A 441 -14.05 0.26 15.33
C GLY A 441 -13.88 1.13 14.08
N MET A 442 -12.64 1.28 13.60
CA MET A 442 -12.26 2.12 12.47
C MET A 442 -11.32 1.34 11.53
N GLY A 443 -11.49 1.49 10.21
CA GLY A 443 -10.67 0.80 9.20
C GLY A 443 -11.42 -0.31 8.46
N SER A 444 -10.94 -1.55 8.55
CA SER A 444 -11.44 -2.69 7.77
C SER A 444 -12.92 -3.01 8.02
N SER A 445 -13.41 -2.81 9.25
CA SER A 445 -14.82 -2.98 9.61
C SER A 445 -15.74 -1.96 8.94
N ALA A 446 -15.28 -0.72 8.76
CA ALA A 446 -16.03 0.33 8.04
C ALA A 446 -16.16 0.01 6.55
N MET A 447 -15.10 -0.52 5.95
CA MET A 447 -15.14 -0.97 4.56
C MET A 447 -16.05 -2.20 4.38
N GLY A 448 -15.96 -3.20 5.27
CA GLY A 448 -16.86 -4.36 5.28
C GLY A 448 -18.34 -3.97 5.43
N ALA A 449 -18.63 -3.04 6.35
CA ALA A 449 -19.96 -2.45 6.51
C ALA A 449 -20.46 -1.78 5.22
N SER A 450 -19.57 -1.09 4.50
CA SER A 450 -19.92 -0.42 3.24
C SER A 450 -20.20 -1.42 2.11
N VAL A 451 -19.41 -2.50 2.01
CA VAL A 451 -19.62 -3.59 1.05
C VAL A 451 -20.95 -4.30 1.32
N LEU A 452 -21.22 -4.69 2.57
CA LEU A 452 -22.47 -5.39 2.91
C LEU A 452 -23.70 -4.51 2.71
N ARG A 453 -23.63 -3.23 3.11
CA ARG A 453 -24.71 -2.26 2.86
C ARG A 453 -25.05 -2.16 1.37
N ASN A 454 -24.04 -2.11 0.52
CA ASN A 454 -24.24 -2.09 -0.94
C ASN A 454 -24.86 -3.39 -1.46
N LYS A 455 -24.46 -4.55 -0.93
CA LYS A 455 -25.04 -5.86 -1.30
C LYS A 455 -26.50 -5.98 -0.86
N ILE A 456 -26.83 -5.61 0.38
CA ILE A 456 -28.21 -5.58 0.91
C ILE A 456 -29.10 -4.68 0.06
N LYS A 457 -28.62 -3.48 -0.28
CA LYS A 457 -29.35 -2.55 -1.16
C LYS A 457 -29.56 -3.11 -2.57
N LYS A 458 -28.55 -3.76 -3.15
CA LYS A 458 -28.67 -4.42 -4.47
C LYS A 458 -29.62 -5.61 -4.45
N ALA A 459 -29.75 -6.30 -3.32
CA ALA A 459 -30.69 -7.40 -3.13
C ALA A 459 -32.14 -6.93 -2.87
N GLY A 460 -32.39 -5.61 -2.84
CA GLY A 460 -33.72 -5.04 -2.61
C GLY A 460 -34.24 -5.22 -1.18
N ILE A 461 -33.34 -5.45 -0.21
CA ILE A 461 -33.71 -5.62 1.19
C ILE A 461 -33.76 -4.23 1.85
N GLU A 462 -34.93 -3.84 2.34
CA GLU A 462 -35.15 -2.56 3.03
C GLU A 462 -35.27 -2.77 4.55
N GLY A 463 -35.08 -1.69 5.34
CA GLY A 463 -35.25 -1.73 6.79
C GLY A 463 -34.11 -2.38 7.60
N VAL A 464 -32.95 -2.61 6.99
CA VAL A 464 -31.76 -3.16 7.66
C VAL A 464 -30.69 -2.09 7.82
N ASP A 465 -30.29 -1.81 9.06
CA ASP A 465 -29.21 -0.90 9.40
C ASP A 465 -27.88 -1.66 9.54
N VAL A 466 -26.84 -1.13 8.91
CA VAL A 466 -25.49 -1.73 8.89
C VAL A 466 -24.51 -0.71 9.43
N LYS A 467 -23.85 -1.00 10.56
CA LYS A 467 -22.90 -0.07 11.20
C LYS A 467 -21.57 -0.76 11.48
N ASN A 468 -20.55 0.04 11.80
CA ASN A 468 -19.29 -0.44 12.34
C ASN A 468 -19.00 0.24 13.67
N VAL A 469 -18.50 -0.52 14.64
CA VAL A 469 -18.14 -0.02 15.98
C VAL A 469 -16.92 -0.78 16.50
N ALA A 470 -16.30 -0.25 17.55
CA ALA A 470 -15.30 -1.00 18.29
C ALA A 470 -15.98 -2.12 19.08
N ILE A 471 -15.32 -3.27 19.28
CA ILE A 471 -15.84 -4.32 20.18
C ILE A 471 -16.11 -3.76 21.58
N ALA A 472 -15.32 -2.77 21.99
CA ALA A 472 -15.48 -2.02 23.23
C ALA A 472 -16.81 -1.23 23.32
N ALA A 473 -17.50 -1.01 22.20
CA ALA A 473 -18.71 -0.19 22.06
C ALA A 473 -19.91 -0.99 21.50
N LEU A 474 -19.82 -2.33 21.44
CA LEU A 474 -20.97 -3.18 21.09
C LEU A 474 -22.08 -3.03 22.14
N GLY A 475 -23.27 -2.61 21.69
CA GLY A 475 -24.50 -2.60 22.47
C GLY A 475 -25.18 -3.96 22.48
N THR A 476 -26.23 -4.12 23.30
CA THR A 476 -26.97 -5.37 23.46
C THR A 476 -28.04 -5.61 22.39
N ASP A 477 -28.48 -4.54 21.72
CA ASP A 477 -29.59 -4.55 20.76
C ASP A 477 -29.07 -4.72 19.32
N VAL A 478 -28.37 -5.82 19.07
CA VAL A 478 -27.80 -6.15 17.76
C VAL A 478 -28.19 -7.57 17.39
N ASP A 479 -28.79 -7.72 16.21
CA ASP A 479 -29.29 -9.03 15.75
C ASP A 479 -28.15 -9.87 15.15
N LEU A 480 -27.22 -9.22 14.44
CA LEU A 480 -26.09 -9.88 13.78
C LEU A 480 -24.78 -9.11 13.94
N VAL A 481 -23.75 -9.79 14.45
CA VAL A 481 -22.40 -9.25 14.66
C VAL A 481 -21.41 -9.94 13.74
N ILE A 482 -20.67 -9.14 12.95
CA ILE A 482 -19.62 -9.63 12.04
C ILE A 482 -18.25 -9.21 12.56
N THR A 483 -17.37 -10.19 12.77
CA THR A 483 -16.01 -9.99 13.31
C THR A 483 -14.98 -10.79 12.53
N GLN A 484 -13.70 -10.46 12.70
CA GLN A 484 -12.64 -11.39 12.32
C GLN A 484 -12.66 -12.63 13.21
N GLN A 485 -12.22 -13.77 12.69
CA GLN A 485 -12.26 -15.06 13.41
C GLN A 485 -11.59 -14.99 14.79
N GLU A 486 -10.47 -14.28 14.91
CA GLU A 486 -9.74 -14.11 16.17
C GLU A 486 -10.49 -13.24 17.21
N LEU A 487 -11.46 -12.43 16.77
CA LEU A 487 -12.22 -11.51 17.60
C LEU A 487 -13.64 -12.01 17.93
N THR A 488 -14.10 -13.09 17.29
CA THR A 488 -15.48 -13.58 17.42
C THR A 488 -15.81 -14.02 18.85
N GLU A 489 -14.92 -14.72 19.53
CA GLU A 489 -15.15 -15.14 20.93
C GLU A 489 -15.30 -13.94 21.87
N ARG A 490 -14.52 -12.88 21.65
CA ARG A 490 -14.61 -11.64 22.43
C ARG A 490 -15.94 -10.93 22.20
N ALA A 491 -16.47 -10.93 20.98
CA ALA A 491 -17.78 -10.38 20.67
C ALA A 491 -18.92 -11.23 21.26
N ARG A 492 -18.82 -12.56 21.20
CA ARG A 492 -19.80 -13.49 21.79
C ARG A 492 -19.98 -13.30 23.29
N GLN A 493 -18.90 -13.05 24.01
CA GLN A 493 -18.96 -12.76 25.45
C GLN A 493 -19.78 -11.51 25.79
N ARG A 494 -19.86 -10.56 24.86
CA ARG A 494 -20.50 -9.26 25.07
C ARG A 494 -21.94 -9.20 24.58
N THR A 495 -22.22 -9.89 23.48
CA THR A 495 -23.57 -9.98 22.87
C THR A 495 -23.94 -11.44 22.65
N PRO A 496 -24.18 -12.23 23.71
CA PRO A 496 -24.42 -13.68 23.58
C PRO A 496 -25.73 -14.02 22.86
N GLY A 497 -26.70 -13.09 22.86
CA GLY A 497 -27.98 -13.26 22.14
C GLY A 497 -27.95 -12.89 20.65
N ALA A 498 -26.86 -12.27 20.17
CA ALA A 498 -26.73 -11.90 18.76
C ALA A 498 -26.25 -13.09 17.92
N THR A 499 -26.60 -13.12 16.64
CA THR A 499 -26.01 -14.06 15.67
C THR A 499 -24.59 -13.62 15.33
N HIS A 500 -23.60 -14.50 15.46
CA HIS A 500 -22.19 -14.17 15.19
C HIS A 500 -21.69 -14.81 13.91
N VAL A 501 -21.15 -13.98 13.01
CA VAL A 501 -20.51 -14.43 11.77
C VAL A 501 -19.04 -14.04 11.79
N SER A 502 -18.17 -15.05 11.71
CA SER A 502 -16.72 -14.87 11.58
C SER A 502 -16.31 -14.78 10.12
N VAL A 503 -15.53 -13.76 9.77
CA VAL A 503 -14.90 -13.62 8.46
C VAL A 503 -13.38 -13.61 8.58
N ASP A 504 -12.67 -14.08 7.56
CA ASP A 504 -11.20 -14.05 7.58
C ASP A 504 -10.66 -12.63 7.30
N ASN A 505 -11.41 -11.86 6.50
CA ASN A 505 -11.11 -10.47 6.18
C ASN A 505 -12.42 -9.71 5.91
N PHE A 506 -12.48 -8.46 6.36
CA PHE A 506 -13.65 -7.62 6.15
C PHE A 506 -13.82 -7.10 4.72
N MET A 507 -12.76 -7.09 3.91
CA MET A 507 -12.86 -6.55 2.55
C MET A 507 -13.57 -7.52 1.61
N ASN A 508 -13.31 -8.83 1.73
CA ASN A 508 -13.84 -9.84 0.81
C ASN A 508 -14.02 -11.17 1.51
N SER A 509 -15.20 -11.37 2.07
CA SER A 509 -15.64 -12.67 2.55
C SER A 509 -16.74 -13.18 1.63
N PRO A 510 -16.62 -14.39 1.04
CA PRO A 510 -17.73 -15.02 0.33
C PRO A 510 -18.95 -15.19 1.25
N LYS A 511 -18.72 -15.22 2.57
CA LYS A 511 -19.78 -15.22 3.58
C LYS A 511 -20.69 -14.00 3.54
N TYR A 512 -20.33 -12.90 2.85
CA TYR A 512 -21.26 -11.78 2.72
C TYR A 512 -22.46 -12.11 1.86
N ASP A 513 -22.30 -12.96 0.85
CA ASP A 513 -23.43 -13.45 0.07
C ASP A 513 -24.30 -14.39 0.91
N GLU A 514 -23.69 -15.23 1.74
CA GLU A 514 -24.40 -16.06 2.73
C GLU A 514 -25.16 -15.20 3.76
N VAL A 515 -24.57 -14.09 4.24
CA VAL A 515 -25.22 -13.15 5.16
C VAL A 515 -26.41 -12.46 4.49
N VAL A 516 -26.28 -12.05 3.23
CA VAL A 516 -27.40 -11.45 2.48
C VAL A 516 -28.54 -12.44 2.32
N GLU A 517 -28.25 -13.70 1.98
CA GLU A 517 -29.25 -14.75 1.93
C GLU A 517 -29.89 -15.03 3.29
N MET A 518 -29.09 -15.05 4.36
CA MET A 518 -29.56 -15.24 5.73
C MET A 518 -30.53 -14.14 6.14
N VAL A 519 -30.19 -12.87 5.90
CA VAL A 519 -31.05 -11.72 6.16
C VAL A 519 -32.33 -11.80 5.31
N GLN A 520 -32.20 -12.19 4.04
CA GLN A 520 -33.35 -12.31 3.14
C GLN A 520 -34.32 -13.41 3.58
N ARG A 521 -33.82 -14.55 4.07
CA ARG A 521 -34.65 -15.63 4.61
C ARG A 521 -35.31 -15.22 5.92
N ALA A 522 -34.53 -14.70 6.88
CA ALA A 522 -35.04 -14.25 8.18
C ALA A 522 -36.14 -13.18 8.05
N ASN A 523 -35.99 -12.25 7.10
CA ASN A 523 -36.98 -11.19 6.89
C ASN A 523 -38.17 -11.59 6.00
N ARG A 524 -38.07 -12.70 5.25
CA ARG A 524 -39.22 -13.31 4.55
C ARG A 524 -40.09 -14.09 5.52
N ASP A 525 -39.47 -14.96 6.32
CA ASP A 525 -40.19 -15.85 7.25
C ASP A 525 -40.87 -15.07 8.38
N GLY A 526 -40.30 -13.93 8.79
CA GLY A 526 -40.92 -13.01 9.75
C GLY A 526 -42.07 -12.16 9.20
N SER A 527 -42.27 -12.12 7.87
CA SER A 527 -43.40 -11.43 7.23
C SER A 527 -44.64 -12.32 7.10
N ASP A 528 -44.45 -13.64 6.98
CA ASP A 528 -45.54 -14.64 6.91
C ASP A 528 -46.13 -14.99 8.29
N THR A 529 -45.48 -14.61 9.39
CA THR A 529 -45.99 -14.86 10.76
C THR A 529 -46.91 -13.74 11.30
N THR A 530 -47.04 -12.63 10.56
CA THR A 530 -47.87 -11.47 10.95
C THR A 530 -49.06 -11.21 10.02
N ALA A 531 -49.42 -12.18 9.17
CA ALA A 531 -50.62 -12.12 8.32
C ALA A 531 -51.80 -12.90 8.92
#